data_AF-A0A3C1FKB9-F1
#
_entry.id   AF-A0A3C1FKB9-F1
#
_cell.length_a   1.000
_cell.length_b   1.000
_cell.length_c   1.000
_cell.angle_alpha   90.00
_cell.angle_beta   90.00
_cell.angle_gamma   90.00
#
_symmetry.space_group_name_H-M   'P 1'
#
loop_
_entity.id
_entity.type
_entity.pdbx_description
1 polymer ?
#
loop_
_entity_poly.entity_id
_entity_poly.type
_entity_poly.pdbx_seq_one_letter_code
_entity_poly.pdbx_strand_id
1 'polypeptide(L)' 'MPDVKQVLCTFLGKDIDMVQSHVFFVHPDSAGYPWHQDTVLLPVDSRQAVGMAIALTELSLDSGAPTLIPGSHRSGDVR' A
#
# COMPACT_ATOMS: atom_id res chain seq x y z
N MET A 1 12.89 -14.39 2.22
CA MET A 1 12.41 -12.99 2.25
C MET A 1 12.99 -12.33 3.48
N PRO A 2 13.45 -11.07 3.41
CA PRO A 2 13.76 -10.31 4.62
C PRO A 2 12.52 -10.26 5.52
N ASP A 3 12.73 -10.12 6.83
CA ASP A 3 11.64 -9.93 7.78
C ASP A 3 10.84 -8.68 7.37
N VAL A 4 9.56 -8.87 7.06
CA VAL A 4 8.62 -7.80 6.65
C VAL A 4 8.63 -6.66 7.67
N LYS A 5 8.65 -7.00 8.96
CA LYS A 5 8.70 -6.01 10.04
C LYS A 5 9.98 -5.19 9.95
N GLN A 6 11.12 -5.83 9.72
CA GLN A 6 12.41 -5.14 9.61
C GLN A 6 12.42 -4.14 8.45
N VAL A 7 11.86 -4.51 7.29
CA VAL A 7 11.74 -3.59 6.14
C VAL A 7 10.85 -2.41 6.48
N LEU A 8 9.66 -2.63 7.05
CA LEU A 8 8.75 -1.55 7.45
C LEU A 8 9.37 -0.61 8.50
N CYS A 9 10.14 -1.16 9.45
CA CYS A 9 10.83 -0.37 10.46
C CYS A 9 11.84 0.63 9.89
N THR A 10 12.36 0.40 8.67
CA THR A 10 13.25 1.38 8.00
C THR A 10 12.54 2.68 7.60
N PHE A 11 11.21 2.63 7.44
CA PHE A 11 10.40 3.78 7.03
C PHE A 11 9.66 4.43 8.22
N LEU A 12 9.14 3.61 9.13
CA LEU A 12 8.24 4.05 10.20
C LEU A 12 8.91 4.14 11.59
N GLY A 13 10.13 3.61 11.74
CA GLY A 13 10.81 3.50 13.04
C GLY A 13 10.56 2.14 13.71
N LYS A 14 10.92 2.05 15.00
CA LYS A 14 11.02 0.75 15.70
C LYS A 14 9.70 0.25 16.29
N ASP A 15 8.75 1.16 16.49
CA ASP A 15 7.48 0.91 17.15
C ASP A 15 6.36 1.07 16.12
N ILE A 16 5.88 -0.06 15.60
CA ILE A 16 4.90 -0.12 14.52
C ILE A 16 3.85 -1.16 14.85
N ASP A 17 2.62 -0.88 14.45
CA ASP A 17 1.48 -1.79 14.53
C ASP A 17 0.88 -2.04 13.15
N MET A 18 0.21 -3.19 13.03
CA MET A 18 -0.52 -3.55 11.82
C MET A 18 -1.95 -3.01 11.90
N VAL A 19 -2.26 -2.02 11.08
CA VAL A 19 -3.60 -1.42 11.04
C VAL A 19 -4.58 -2.29 10.26
N GLN A 20 -4.11 -2.93 9.18
CA GLN A 20 -4.94 -3.72 8.27
C GLN A 20 -4.10 -4.69 7.44
N SER A 21 -4.70 -5.83 7.07
CA SER A 21 -4.13 -6.77 6.10
C SER A 21 -5.22 -7.20 5.13
N HIS A 22 -4.92 -7.15 3.83
CA HIS A 22 -5.85 -7.47 2.76
C HIS A 22 -5.21 -8.33 1.68
N VAL A 23 -6.02 -9.16 1.04
CA VAL A 23 -5.67 -9.87 -0.20
C VAL A 23 -6.54 -9.32 -1.31
N PHE A 24 -5.89 -8.82 -2.36
CA PHE A 24 -6.56 -8.27 -3.53
C PHE A 24 -6.55 -9.30 -4.66
N PHE A 25 -7.72 -9.55 -5.24
CA PHE A 25 -7.87 -10.34 -6.46
C PHE A 25 -8.24 -9.39 -7.60
N VAL A 26 -7.46 -9.40 -8.67
CA VAL A 26 -7.72 -8.61 -9.87
C VAL A 26 -8.03 -9.58 -11.01
N HIS A 27 -9.27 -9.54 -11.50
CA HIS A 27 -9.66 -10.31 -12.67
C HIS A 27 -8.97 -9.73 -13.93
N PRO A 28 -8.53 -10.55 -14.92
CA PRO A 28 -7.88 -10.05 -16.13
C PRO A 28 -8.67 -8.98 -16.88
N ASP A 29 -10.01 -9.10 -16.90
CA ASP A 29 -10.91 -8.13 -17.55
C ASP A 29 -11.34 -6.97 -16.62
N SER A 30 -10.73 -6.84 -15.45
CA SER A 30 -11.04 -5.75 -14.52
C SER A 30 -10.43 -4.43 -14.98
N ALA A 31 -11.18 -3.34 -14.83
CA ALA A 31 -10.66 -1.98 -15.01
C ALA A 31 -9.65 -1.57 -13.91
N GLY A 32 -9.41 -2.43 -12.91
CA GLY A 32 -8.57 -2.14 -11.77
C GLY A 32 -9.27 -1.30 -10.70
N TYR A 33 -8.49 -0.81 -9.73
CA TYR A 33 -8.97 0.08 -8.69
C TYR A 33 -8.85 1.55 -9.15
N PRO A 34 -9.85 2.42 -8.88
CA PRO A 34 -9.76 3.83 -9.21
C PRO A 34 -8.64 4.51 -8.41
N TRP A 35 -8.20 5.69 -8.84
CA TRP A 35 -7.24 6.49 -8.07
C TRP A 35 -7.76 6.76 -6.65
N HIS A 36 -6.95 6.39 -5.65
CA HIS A 36 -7.24 6.61 -4.24
C HIS A 36 -5.94 6.69 -3.43
N GLN A 37 -6.10 7.07 -2.16
CA GLN A 37 -5.07 6.92 -1.13
C GLN A 37 -5.63 6.01 -0.03
N ASP A 38 -4.82 5.06 0.44
CA ASP A 38 -5.29 4.01 1.35
C ASP A 38 -5.85 4.57 2.67
N THR A 39 -5.25 5.64 3.18
CA THR A 39 -5.57 6.17 4.52
C THR A 39 -6.91 6.91 4.60
N VAL A 40 -7.55 7.20 3.46
CA VAL A 40 -8.88 7.86 3.45
C VAL A 40 -9.90 7.05 4.24
N LEU A 41 -9.79 5.71 4.23
CA LEU A 41 -10.72 4.81 4.93
C LEU A 41 -10.16 4.27 6.25
N LEU A 42 -8.96 4.70 6.67
CA LEU A 42 -8.28 4.19 7.85
C LEU A 42 -8.17 5.25 8.94
N PRO A 43 -8.27 4.90 10.23
CA PRO A 43 -8.16 5.85 11.33
C PRO A 43 -6.69 6.19 11.64
N VAL A 44 -5.89 6.56 10.62
CA VAL A 44 -4.46 6.87 10.75
C VAL A 44 -4.07 8.10 9.92
N ASP A 45 -3.11 8.88 10.41
CA ASP A 45 -2.49 9.96 9.63
C ASP A 45 -1.73 9.35 8.44
N SER A 46 -1.96 9.88 7.23
CA SER A 46 -1.29 9.45 6.00
C SER A 46 0.24 9.53 6.07
N ARG A 47 0.80 10.34 6.96
CA ARG A 47 2.26 10.46 7.18
C ARG A 47 2.82 9.41 8.13
N GLN A 48 1.97 8.65 8.82
CA GLN A 48 2.38 7.65 9.83
C GLN A 48 2.11 6.21 9.40
N ALA A 49 1.61 6.00 8.18
CA ALA A 49 1.28 4.68 7.65
C ALA A 49 2.02 4.41 6.34
N VAL A 50 2.48 3.17 6.18
CA VAL A 50 3.04 2.65 4.93
C VAL A 50 2.39 1.30 4.63
N GLY A 51 1.87 1.14 3.41
CA GLY A 51 1.40 -0.15 2.91
C GLY A 51 2.55 -0.97 2.29
N MET A 52 2.53 -2.29 2.50
CA MET A 52 3.40 -3.23 1.79
C MET A 52 2.54 -4.16 0.94
N ALA A 53 2.62 -4.01 -0.38
CA ALA A 53 2.02 -4.95 -1.32
C ALA A 53 2.99 -6.10 -1.61
N ILE A 54 2.55 -7.33 -1.40
CA ILE A 54 3.31 -8.54 -1.69
C ILE A 54 2.60 -9.26 -2.84
N ALA A 55 3.27 -9.38 -3.99
CA ALA A 55 2.74 -10.14 -5.11
C ALA A 55 2.68 -11.64 -4.75
N LEU A 56 1.48 -12.22 -4.77
CA LEU A 56 1.24 -13.64 -4.53
C LEU A 56 1.33 -14.47 -5.82
N THR A 57 1.24 -13.80 -6.96
CA THR A 57 1.41 -14.34 -8.30
C THR A 57 2.39 -13.46 -9.07
N GLU A 58 2.80 -13.90 -10.26
CA GLU A 58 3.56 -13.03 -11.17
C GLU A 58 2.78 -11.73 -11.44
N LEU A 59 3.51 -10.60 -11.41
CA LEU A 59 2.96 -9.27 -11.59
C LEU A 59 3.70 -8.59 -12.75
N SER A 60 2.96 -8.23 -13.79
CA SER A 60 3.42 -7.47 -14.96
C SER A 60 2.60 -6.19 -15.11
N LEU A 61 3.02 -5.31 -16.02
CA LEU A 61 2.25 -4.11 -16.37
C LEU A 61 0.85 -4.47 -16.90
N ASP A 62 0.71 -5.64 -17.53
CA ASP A 62 -0.54 -6.11 -18.11
C ASP A 62 -1.41 -6.89 -17.10
N SER A 63 -0.84 -7.35 -15.98
CA SER A 63 -1.53 -8.21 -15.01
C SER A 63 -2.05 -7.46 -13.78
N GLY A 64 -2.30 -6.15 -13.90
CA GLY A 64 -2.88 -5.35 -12.82
C GLY A 64 -1.88 -4.85 -11.77
N ALA A 65 -0.62 -4.63 -12.14
CA ALA A 65 0.32 -3.92 -11.27
C ALA A 65 -0.23 -2.54 -10.86
N PRO A 66 -0.14 -2.13 -9.59
CA PRO A 66 -0.61 -0.83 -9.17
C PRO A 66 0.22 0.28 -9.81
N THR A 67 -0.45 1.35 -10.24
CA THR A 67 0.23 2.56 -10.72
C THR A 67 0.36 3.55 -9.56
N LEU A 68 1.56 4.12 -9.39
CA LEU A 68 1.87 5.09 -8.33
C LEU A 68 2.21 6.46 -8.93
N ILE A 69 1.79 7.53 -8.26
CA ILE A 69 2.19 8.90 -8.60
C ILE A 69 3.26 9.36 -7.60
N PRO A 70 4.53 9.50 -7.99
CA PRO A 70 5.57 9.99 -7.09
C PRO A 70 5.22 11.35 -6.48
N GLY A 71 5.38 11.48 -5.16
CA GLY A 71 5.10 12.73 -4.44
C GLY A 71 3.64 12.98 -4.08
N SER A 72 2.67 12.19 -4.56
CA SER A 72 1.25 12.37 -4.23
C SER A 72 0.96 12.24 -2.73
N HIS A 73 1.75 11.43 -2.01
CA HIS A 73 1.68 11.28 -0.54
C HIS A 73 1.84 12.60 0.23
N ARG A 74 2.44 13.65 -0.36
CA ARG A 74 2.60 14.96 0.31
C ARG A 74 1.27 15.69 0.52
N SER A 75 0.24 15.32 -0.24
CA SER A 75 -1.10 15.92 -0.19
C SER A 75 -2.15 14.96 0.38
N GLY A 76 -1.72 13.94 1.15
CA GLY A 76 -2.62 12.99 1.80
C GLY A 76 -3.43 13.59 2.94
N ASP A 77 -4.52 12.91 3.32
CA ASP A 77 -5.37 13.29 4.45
C ASP A 77 -4.57 13.31 5.76
N VAL A 78 -4.79 14.34 6.58
CA VAL A 78 -4.09 14.57 7.85
C VAL A 78 -5.16 14.69 8.92
N ARG A 79 -5.14 13.80 9.89
CA ARG A 79 -6.15 13.71 10.95
C ARG A 79 -5.53 13.98 12.31
#